data_AF-F0WEY7-F1
#
_entry.id   AF-F0WEY7-F1
#
_cell.length_a   1.000
_cell.length_b   1.000
_cell.length_c   1.000
_cell.angle_alpha   90.00
_cell.angle_beta   90.00
_cell.angle_gamma   90.00
#
_symmetry.space_group_name_H-M   'P 1'
#
loop_
_entity.id
_entity.type
_entity.pdbx_description
1 polymer ?
#
loop_
_entity_poly.entity_id
_entity_poly.type
_entity_poly.pdbx_seq_one_letter_code
_entity_poly.pdbx_strand_id
1 'polypeptide(L)'
;MENFKNKFGKKTPRNAGWKLEKAPTSIEYTKRADELAKLNQKAVERMEAVDKTKWVAAYTPCARNGTMTSNNVESVNSALMAAREEPLLDCLMTIEKYLSGKWVEFTGKMTKCGQLTDYAEKSLLANASPAVSTEWRPSPSPRRR
;
A
#
# COMPACT_ATOMS: atom_id res chain seq x y z
N MET A 1 3.14 14.06 23.51
CA MET A 1 2.74 12.65 23.34
C MET A 1 3.99 11.82 23.06
N GLU A 2 4.34 10.88 23.93
CA GLU A 2 5.53 10.04 23.76
C GLU A 2 5.27 8.94 22.73
N ASN A 3 6.15 8.69 21.74
CA ASN A 3 5.85 7.72 20.68
C ASN A 3 5.89 6.24 21.20
N PHE A 4 5.31 5.31 20.43
CA PHE A 4 5.29 3.88 20.80
C PHE A 4 6.71 3.28 20.95
N LYS A 5 7.64 3.71 20.10
CA LYS A 5 9.05 3.26 20.11
C LYS A 5 9.78 3.65 21.40
N ASN A 6 9.55 4.85 21.92
CA ASN A 6 10.19 5.40 23.11
C ASN A 6 9.60 4.73 24.36
N LYS A 7 8.28 4.50 24.38
CA LYS A 7 7.60 3.87 25.52
C LYS A 7 7.85 2.37 25.66
N PHE A 8 8.00 1.65 24.54
CA PHE A 8 8.16 0.18 24.54
C PHE A 8 9.52 -0.25 23.98
N GLY A 9 10.59 0.53 24.22
CA GLY A 9 11.92 0.49 23.58
C GLY A 9 12.66 -0.85 23.41
N LYS A 10 12.09 -1.98 23.85
CA LYS A 10 12.55 -3.33 23.52
C LYS A 10 12.21 -3.66 22.05
N LYS A 11 13.18 -4.22 21.30
CA LYS A 11 13.05 -4.58 19.88
C LYS A 11 11.89 -5.56 19.62
N THR A 12 11.65 -6.51 20.53
CA THR A 12 10.64 -7.58 20.38
C THR A 12 9.19 -7.08 20.32
N PRO A 13 8.66 -6.37 21.32
CA PRO A 13 7.29 -5.83 21.27
C PRO A 13 7.14 -4.79 20.16
N ARG A 14 8.19 -4.03 19.85
CA ARG A 14 8.20 -3.11 18.71
C ARG A 14 7.97 -3.86 17.40
N ASN A 15 8.73 -4.92 17.13
CA ASN A 15 8.59 -5.69 15.89
C ASN A 15 7.24 -6.41 15.81
N ALA A 16 6.70 -6.88 16.92
CA ALA A 16 5.34 -7.43 16.98
C ALA A 16 4.28 -6.37 16.65
N GLY A 17 4.41 -5.15 17.19
CA GLY A 17 3.57 -4.00 16.83
C GLY A 17 3.61 -3.66 15.34
N TRP A 18 4.80 -3.67 14.71
CA TRP A 18 4.93 -3.47 13.26
C TRP A 18 4.25 -4.57 12.44
N LYS A 19 4.27 -5.83 12.92
CA LYS A 19 3.56 -6.94 12.25
C LYS A 19 2.05 -6.80 12.40
N LEU A 20 1.57 -6.34 13.55
CA LEU A 20 0.16 -6.04 13.80
C LEU A 20 -0.34 -4.92 12.88
N GLU A 21 0.43 -3.83 12.75
CA GLU A 21 0.12 -2.71 11.83
C GLU A 21 -0.04 -3.19 10.37
N LYS A 22 0.85 -4.09 9.94
CA LYS A 22 0.88 -4.62 8.56
C LYS A 22 -0.11 -5.75 8.29
N ALA A 23 -0.95 -6.12 9.25
CA ALA A 23 -1.93 -7.18 9.06
C ALA A 23 -2.87 -6.83 7.88
N PRO A 24 -2.95 -7.65 6.82
CA PRO A 24 -3.73 -7.38 5.62
C PRO A 24 -5.24 -7.63 5.83
N THR A 25 -5.61 -8.47 6.80
CA THR A 25 -7.01 -8.83 7.07
C THR A 25 -7.34 -8.67 8.56
N SER A 26 -8.62 -8.49 8.88
CA SER A 26 -9.12 -8.43 10.26
C SER A 26 -8.76 -9.69 11.06
N ILE A 27 -8.78 -10.86 10.41
CA ILE A 27 -8.42 -12.16 11.04
C ILE A 27 -6.92 -12.21 11.37
N GLU A 28 -6.06 -11.74 10.47
CA GLU A 28 -4.63 -11.69 10.78
C GLU A 28 -4.36 -10.65 11.86
N TYR A 29 -5.09 -9.53 11.88
CA TYR A 29 -4.98 -8.52 12.92
C TYR A 29 -5.24 -9.09 14.32
N THR A 30 -6.35 -9.80 14.53
CA THR A 30 -6.67 -10.39 15.83
C THR A 30 -5.59 -11.37 16.29
N LYS A 31 -5.13 -12.25 15.41
CA LYS A 31 -4.02 -13.17 15.70
C LYS A 31 -2.74 -12.42 16.13
N ARG A 32 -2.38 -11.36 15.41
CA ARG A 32 -1.19 -10.54 15.72
C ARG A 32 -1.38 -9.75 17.02
N ALA A 33 -2.61 -9.35 17.35
CA ALA A 33 -2.93 -8.66 18.59
C ALA A 33 -2.74 -9.60 19.78
N ASP A 34 -3.18 -10.85 19.67
CA ASP A 34 -2.94 -11.89 20.68
C ASP A 34 -1.45 -12.20 20.86
N GLU A 35 -0.69 -12.26 19.76
CA GLU A 35 0.77 -12.40 19.80
C GLU A 35 1.44 -11.22 20.55
N LEU A 36 0.98 -10.00 20.32
CA LEU A 36 1.49 -8.81 21.02
C LEU A 36 1.03 -8.76 22.48
N ALA A 37 -0.19 -9.19 22.79
CA ALA A 37 -0.74 -9.27 24.15
C ALA A 37 0.12 -10.19 25.04
N LYS A 38 0.52 -11.35 24.51
CA LYS A 38 1.44 -12.29 25.18
C LYS A 38 2.80 -11.67 25.50
N LEU A 39 3.27 -10.73 24.69
CA LEU A 39 4.54 -10.03 24.90
C LEU A 39 4.39 -8.84 25.84
N ASN A 40 3.33 -8.05 25.66
CA ASN A 40 3.04 -6.84 26.42
C ASN A 40 1.59 -6.37 26.19
N GLN A 41 0.71 -6.68 27.14
CA GLN A 41 -0.69 -6.26 27.11
C GLN A 41 -0.87 -4.74 27.00
N LYS A 42 -0.05 -3.95 27.73
CA LYS A 42 -0.12 -2.47 27.69
C LYS A 42 0.22 -1.90 26.32
N ALA A 43 0.95 -2.64 25.49
CA ALA A 43 1.23 -2.23 24.12
C ALA A 43 0.00 -2.36 23.22
N VAL A 44 -0.79 -3.43 23.38
CA VAL A 44 -2.07 -3.63 22.67
C VAL A 44 -3.06 -2.55 23.06
N GLU A 45 -3.29 -2.35 24.37
CA GLU A 45 -4.21 -1.33 24.88
C GLU A 45 -3.91 0.07 24.32
N ARG A 46 -2.63 0.42 24.25
CA ARG A 46 -2.19 1.70 23.69
C ARG A 46 -2.50 1.81 22.19
N MET A 47 -2.30 0.73 21.44
CA MET A 47 -2.56 0.70 20.01
C MET A 47 -4.06 0.76 19.73
N GLU A 48 -4.88 0.08 20.54
CA GLU A 48 -6.34 0.12 20.43
C GLU A 48 -6.95 1.47 20.81
N ALA A 49 -6.28 2.24 21.68
CA ALA A 49 -6.67 3.61 21.99
C ALA A 49 -6.55 4.57 20.78
N VAL A 50 -5.83 4.18 19.72
CA VAL A 50 -5.72 4.94 18.47
C VAL A 50 -6.63 4.30 17.43
N ASP A 51 -7.45 5.12 16.78
CA ASP A 51 -8.33 4.70 15.69
C ASP A 51 -7.58 3.84 14.64
N LYS A 52 -8.03 2.59 14.51
CA LYS A 52 -7.39 1.55 13.67
C LYS A 52 -7.35 1.94 12.20
N THR A 53 -8.31 2.72 11.71
CA THR A 53 -8.34 3.21 10.33
C THR A 53 -7.14 4.10 9.98
N LYS A 54 -6.50 4.69 11.01
CA LYS A 54 -5.36 5.59 10.86
C LYS A 54 -4.02 4.91 10.85
N TRP A 55 -3.92 3.61 11.15
CA TRP A 55 -2.61 2.94 11.22
C TRP A 55 -2.61 1.48 10.78
N VAL A 56 -3.70 0.73 10.88
CA VAL A 56 -3.75 -0.69 10.52
C VAL A 56 -4.09 -0.87 9.04
N ALA A 57 -3.30 -1.66 8.33
CA ALA A 57 -3.53 -1.94 6.91
C ALA A 57 -4.92 -2.56 6.64
N ALA A 58 -5.35 -3.55 7.43
CA ALA A 58 -6.65 -4.21 7.31
C ALA A 58 -7.89 -3.28 7.40
N TYR A 59 -7.75 -2.11 8.04
CA TYR A 59 -8.87 -1.19 8.26
C TYR A 59 -8.69 0.17 7.56
N THR A 60 -7.55 0.39 6.88
CA THR A 60 -7.32 1.64 6.16
C THR A 60 -8.04 1.57 4.80
N PRO A 61 -8.82 2.59 4.41
CA PRO A 61 -9.55 2.58 3.14
C PRO A 61 -8.62 2.67 1.92
N CYS A 62 -7.41 3.20 2.10
CA CYS A 62 -6.41 3.35 1.06
C CYS A 62 -5.15 2.56 1.41
N ALA A 63 -4.44 2.09 0.38
CA ALA A 63 -3.14 1.48 0.59
C ALA A 63 -2.20 2.49 1.26
N ARG A 64 -1.58 2.11 2.39
CA ARG A 64 -0.62 2.97 3.12
C ARG A 64 0.77 3.01 2.49
N ASN A 65 0.97 2.30 1.38
CA ASN A 65 2.19 2.33 0.59
C ASN A 65 2.06 3.37 -0.53
N GLY A 66 3.20 3.79 -1.10
CA GLY A 66 3.19 4.73 -2.23
C GLY A 66 2.97 6.20 -1.87
N THR A 67 2.70 6.55 -0.61
CA THR A 67 2.72 7.95 -0.17
C THR A 67 4.13 8.52 -0.33
N MET A 68 4.26 9.61 -1.08
CA MET A 68 5.52 10.32 -1.22
C MET A 68 5.87 11.00 0.10
N THR A 69 6.91 10.51 0.78
CA THR A 69 7.44 11.09 2.02
C THR A 69 8.85 11.61 1.79
N SER A 70 9.34 12.53 2.61
CA SER A 70 10.73 13.04 2.53
C SER A 70 11.74 11.90 2.57
N ASN A 71 11.51 10.88 3.39
CA ASN A 71 12.36 9.69 3.48
C ASN A 71 12.49 8.95 2.14
N ASN A 72 11.48 8.97 1.27
CA ASN A 72 11.58 8.36 -0.06
C ASN A 72 12.57 9.15 -0.93
N VAL A 73 12.48 10.48 -0.90
CA VAL A 73 13.37 11.38 -1.65
C VAL A 73 14.80 11.29 -1.11
N GLU A 74 14.97 11.31 0.22
CA GLU A 74 16.26 11.19 0.89
C GLU A 74 16.95 9.85 0.57
N SER A 75 16.19 8.76 0.56
CA SER A 75 16.71 7.42 0.23
C SER A 75 17.21 7.34 -1.21
N VAL A 76 16.41 7.83 -2.17
CA VAL A 76 16.80 7.88 -3.59
C VAL A 76 18.00 8.81 -3.79
N ASN A 77 17.98 9.99 -3.16
CA ASN A 77 19.08 10.94 -3.22
C ASN A 77 20.38 10.31 -2.70
N SER A 78 20.32 9.64 -1.53
CA SER A 78 21.47 8.96 -0.93
C SER A 78 22.01 7.85 -1.82
N ALA A 79 21.13 7.06 -2.45
CA ALA A 79 21.53 5.99 -3.35
C ALA A 79 22.20 6.51 -4.64
N LEU A 80 21.81 7.70 -5.11
CA LEU A 80 22.31 8.32 -6.32
C LEU A 80 23.49 9.28 -6.08
N MET A 81 23.91 9.50 -4.83
CA MET A 81 25.00 10.42 -4.50
C MET A 81 26.29 10.07 -5.27
N ALA A 82 26.68 8.79 -5.27
CA ALA A 82 27.90 8.36 -5.95
C ALA A 82 27.83 8.52 -7.47
N ALA A 83 26.64 8.32 -8.07
CA ALA A 83 26.43 8.45 -9.51
C ALA A 83 26.64 9.89 -10.01
N ARG A 84 26.43 10.89 -9.15
CA ARG A 84 26.58 12.31 -9.52
C ARG A 84 28.03 12.72 -9.76
N GLU A 85 28.98 12.00 -9.19
CA GLU A 85 30.41 12.25 -9.36
C GLU A 85 30.95 11.62 -10.66
N GLU A 86 30.14 10.80 -11.34
CA GLU A 86 30.51 10.17 -12.61
C GLU A 86 30.33 11.15 -13.80
N PRO A 87 31.05 10.95 -14.92
CA PRO A 87 30.77 11.63 -16.17
C PRO A 87 29.29 11.48 -16.58
N LEU A 88 28.76 12.47 -17.30
CA LEU A 88 27.31 12.56 -17.58
C LEU A 88 26.68 11.27 -18.11
N LEU A 89 27.35 10.58 -19.04
CA LEU A 89 26.83 9.35 -19.63
C LEU A 89 26.78 8.21 -18.62
N ASP A 90 27.84 8.06 -17.81
CA ASP A 90 27.94 7.04 -16.77
C ASP A 90 26.92 7.29 -15.66
N CYS A 91 26.79 8.55 -15.23
CA CYS A 91 25.77 8.99 -14.28
C CYS A 91 24.36 8.59 -14.74
N LEU A 92 23.99 8.88 -16.00
CA LEU A 92 22.68 8.52 -16.55
C LEU A 92 22.50 7.00 -16.62
N MET A 93 23.53 6.27 -17.04
CA MET A 93 23.47 4.80 -17.12
C MET A 93 23.34 4.16 -15.73
N THR A 94 24.00 4.72 -14.72
CA THR A 94 23.90 4.28 -13.32
C THR A 94 22.49 4.56 -12.77
N ILE A 95 21.92 5.74 -13.05
CA ILE A 95 20.54 6.07 -12.71
C ILE A 95 19.56 5.11 -13.37
N GLU A 96 19.71 4.84 -14.67
CA GLU A 96 18.84 3.94 -15.43
C GLU A 96 18.88 2.52 -14.84
N LYS A 97 20.07 1.97 -14.59
CA LYS A 97 20.25 0.65 -13.98
C LYS A 97 19.58 0.58 -12.61
N TYR A 98 19.76 1.61 -11.78
CA TYR A 98 19.16 1.69 -10.46
C TYR A 98 17.62 1.68 -10.54
N LEU A 99 17.04 2.56 -11.36
CA LEU A 99 15.59 2.68 -11.51
C LEU A 99 14.98 1.42 -12.10
N SER A 100 15.60 0.86 -13.15
CA SER A 100 15.16 -0.37 -13.81
C SER A 100 15.19 -1.56 -12.87
N GLY A 101 16.27 -1.72 -12.08
CA GLY A 101 16.37 -2.76 -11.06
C GLY A 101 15.27 -2.64 -10.01
N LYS A 102 15.00 -1.42 -9.51
CA LYS A 102 13.92 -1.18 -8.55
C LYS A 102 12.53 -1.43 -9.13
N TRP A 103 12.32 -1.11 -10.40
CA TRP A 103 11.06 -1.38 -11.09
C TRP A 103 10.79 -2.88 -11.20
N VAL A 104 11.80 -3.69 -11.57
CA VAL A 104 11.68 -5.15 -11.64
C VAL A 104 11.38 -5.75 -10.26
N GLU A 105 12.08 -5.31 -9.20
CA GLU A 105 11.80 -5.74 -7.82
C GLU A 105 10.36 -5.42 -7.39
N PHE A 106 9.84 -4.26 -7.77
CA PHE A 106 8.52 -3.79 -7.41
C PHE A 106 7.41 -4.56 -8.15
N THR A 107 7.54 -4.66 -9.48
CA THR A 107 6.58 -5.38 -10.32
C THR A 107 6.51 -6.87 -10.00
N GLY A 108 7.65 -7.50 -9.68
CA GLY A 108 7.67 -8.89 -9.20
C GLY A 108 6.99 -9.13 -7.85
N LYS A 109 6.78 -8.08 -7.04
CA LYS A 109 5.99 -8.15 -5.80
C LYS A 109 4.51 -7.87 -6.06
N MET A 110 4.18 -6.99 -7.00
CA MET A 110 2.79 -6.68 -7.37
C MET A 110 2.05 -7.85 -8.00
N THR A 111 2.71 -8.68 -8.81
CA THR A 111 2.11 -9.90 -9.39
C THR A 111 1.66 -10.93 -8.35
N LYS A 112 2.06 -10.79 -7.08
CA LYS A 112 1.59 -11.63 -5.96
C LYS A 112 0.32 -11.09 -5.27
N CYS A 113 -0.09 -9.86 -5.57
CA CYS A 113 -1.26 -9.22 -4.99
C CYS A 113 -2.42 -9.24 -6.01
N GLY A 114 -3.10 -10.37 -6.15
CA GLY A 114 -4.14 -10.59 -7.16
C GLY A 114 -5.54 -10.04 -6.82
N GLN A 115 -5.69 -9.21 -5.79
CA GLN A 115 -7.00 -8.71 -5.34
C GLN A 115 -6.97 -7.18 -5.19
N LEU A 116 -8.01 -6.54 -5.71
CA LEU A 116 -8.25 -5.12 -5.53
C LEU A 116 -8.69 -4.86 -4.07
N THR A 117 -8.42 -3.66 -3.57
CA THR A 117 -8.97 -3.25 -2.26
C THR A 117 -10.47 -2.95 -2.39
N ASP A 118 -11.25 -3.19 -1.34
CA ASP A 118 -12.71 -2.90 -1.32
C ASP A 118 -13.04 -1.47 -1.80
N TYR A 119 -12.20 -0.49 -1.47
CA TYR A 119 -12.33 0.89 -1.94
C TYR A 119 -12.11 1.01 -3.46
N ALA A 120 -11.07 0.37 -3.99
CA ALA A 120 -10.77 0.36 -5.42
C ALA A 120 -11.87 -0.37 -6.21
N GLU A 121 -12.38 -1.49 -5.70
CA GLU A 121 -13.53 -2.19 -6.28
C GLU A 121 -14.77 -1.30 -6.29
N LYS A 122 -15.11 -0.69 -5.16
CA LYS A 122 -16.27 0.20 -5.05
C LYS A 122 -16.15 1.44 -5.94
N SER A 123 -14.95 1.99 -6.09
CA SER A 123 -14.69 3.14 -6.97
C SER A 123 -14.80 2.77 -8.44
N LEU A 124 -14.33 1.59 -8.84
CA LEU A 124 -14.48 1.08 -10.20
C LEU A 124 -15.95 0.78 -10.51
N LEU A 125 -16.69 0.18 -9.58
CA LEU A 125 -18.12 -0.08 -9.72
C LEU A 125 -18.95 1.21 -9.77
N ALA A 126 -18.59 2.23 -8.98
CA ALA A 126 -19.26 3.52 -9.01
C ALA A 126 -18.99 4.32 -10.29
N ASN A 127 -17.81 4.13 -10.90
CA ASN A 127 -17.42 4.78 -12.16
C ASN A 127 -17.80 3.96 -13.41
N ALA A 128 -18.19 2.70 -13.25
CA ALA A 128 -18.81 1.91 -14.29
C ALA A 128 -20.23 2.43 -14.51
N SER A 129 -20.39 3.36 -15.46
CA SER A 129 -21.71 3.79 -15.95
C SER A 129 -22.54 2.55 -16.30
N PRO A 130 -23.86 2.50 -15.98
CA PRO A 130 -24.67 1.35 -16.37
C PRO A 130 -24.57 1.25 -17.89
N ALA A 131 -24.12 0.08 -18.36
CA ALA A 131 -24.09 -0.24 -19.77
C ALA A 131 -25.42 0.22 -20.39
N VAL A 132 -25.32 1.09 -21.41
CA VAL A 132 -26.43 1.38 -22.32
C VAL A 132 -27.05 0.05 -22.66
N SER A 133 -28.29 -0.17 -22.20
CA SER A 133 -29.05 -1.35 -22.58
C SER A 133 -29.22 -1.28 -24.09
N THR A 134 -28.38 -2.01 -24.82
CA THR A 134 -28.52 -2.20 -26.27
C THR A 134 -29.72 -3.11 -26.51
N GLU A 135 -30.93 -2.57 -26.27
CA GLU A 135 -32.13 -3.07 -26.94
C GLU A 135 -32.04 -2.63 -28.41
N TRP A 136 -31.57 -3.54 -29.26
CA TRP A 136 -31.60 -3.37 -30.70
C TRP A 136 -33.08 -3.40 -31.16
N ARG A 137 -33.69 -2.24 -31.40
CA ARG A 137 -34.99 -2.18 -32.10
C ARG A 137 -34.75 -2.20 -33.61
N PRO A 138 -35.33 -3.17 -34.35
CA PRO A 138 -35.28 -3.12 -35.81
C PRO A 138 -36.08 -1.91 -36.30
N SER A 139 -35.50 -1.12 -37.19
CA SER A 139 -36.22 -0.04 -37.87
C SER A 139 -37.32 -0.63 -38.77
N PRO A 140 -38.53 -0.03 -38.83
CA PRO A 140 -39.58 -0.54 -39.68
C PRO A 140 -39.19 -0.32 -41.15
N SER A 141 -39.29 -1.40 -41.94
CA SER A 141 -39.03 -1.36 -43.38
C SER A 141 -40.00 -0.40 -44.08
N PRO A 142 -39.56 0.39 -45.09
CA PRO A 142 -40.46 1.27 -45.81
C PRO A 142 -41.43 0.43 -46.63
N ARG A 143 -42.73 0.58 -46.34
CA ARG A 143 -43.81 0.02 -47.16
C ARG A 143 -43.71 0.66 -48.55
N ARG A 144 -43.29 -0.12 -49.56
CA ARG A 144 -43.38 0.28 -50.97
C ARG A 144 -44.86 0.51 -51.30
N ARG A 145 -45.20 1.72 -51.74
CA ARG A 145 -46.39 1.99 -52.54
C ARG A 145 -46.05 1.81 -54.01
#